data_AF-A0A7S1YYG0-F1
#
_entry.id   AF-A0A7S1YYG0-F1
#
_cell.length_a   1.000
_cell.length_b   1.000
_cell.length_c   1.000
_cell.angle_alpha   90.00
_cell.angle_beta   90.00
_cell.angle_gamma   90.00
#
_symmetry.space_group_name_H-M   'P 1'
#
loop_
_entity.id
_entity.type
_entity.pdbx_description
1 polymer ?
#
loop_
_entity_poly.entity_id
_entity_poly.type
_entity_poly.pdbx_seq_one_letter_code
_entity_poly.pdbx_strand_id
1 'polypeptide(L)'
;ESSEKTGSRRGRLVFFGTGGGPCSPCPPLLSAYMSSKFAVEAFCSCTRLEMQLTKKRVDLCMVNPGFIKPTNLMAGGLKMMERMWAECEKINGDGRARQEYGDLLDQFVRYSENEKGTHVSVVAETVERLMADPRPLTSYKVGDDSKAAPFVGMLPAGVREFIVKKSMFGETGAV
;
A
#
# COMPACT_ATOMS: atom_id res chain seq x y z
N GLU A 1 5.68 -19.00 -36.76
CA GLU A 1 5.33 -19.41 -35.39
C GLU A 1 6.62 -19.72 -34.64
N SER A 2 6.97 -18.95 -33.62
CA SER A 2 8.18 -19.21 -32.83
C SER A 2 7.92 -20.38 -31.89
N SER A 3 8.77 -21.41 -31.98
CA SER A 3 8.86 -22.54 -31.07
C SER A 3 8.99 -22.07 -29.61
N GLU A 4 7.87 -21.96 -28.88
CA GLU A 4 7.88 -21.80 -27.43
C GLU A 4 8.48 -23.08 -26.84
N LYS A 5 9.68 -23.01 -26.27
CA LYS A 5 10.31 -24.14 -25.56
C LYS A 5 9.32 -24.67 -24.54
N THR A 6 8.85 -25.90 -24.75
CA THR A 6 7.93 -26.65 -23.89
C THR A 6 8.54 -26.78 -22.49
N GLY A 7 8.20 -25.85 -21.60
CA GLY A 7 8.82 -25.75 -20.26
C GLY A 7 9.01 -24.32 -19.77
N SER A 8 9.23 -23.37 -20.67
CA SER A 8 9.51 -21.98 -20.32
C SER A 8 8.24 -21.22 -19.89
N ARG A 9 8.38 -20.28 -18.94
CA ARG A 9 7.33 -19.32 -18.59
C ARG A 9 7.25 -18.27 -19.68
N ARG A 10 6.03 -17.85 -20.03
CA ARG A 10 5.76 -16.86 -21.09
C ARG A 10 6.03 -15.43 -20.62
N GLY A 11 5.88 -15.16 -19.33
CA GLY A 11 6.14 -13.83 -18.76
C GLY A 11 5.78 -13.74 -17.28
N ARG A 12 6.08 -12.57 -16.71
CA ARG A 12 5.80 -12.25 -15.30
C ARG A 12 5.32 -10.81 -15.20
N LEU A 13 4.23 -10.61 -14.48
CA LEU A 13 3.67 -9.32 -14.13
C LEU A 13 3.83 -9.11 -12.62
N VAL A 14 4.45 -8.00 -12.26
CA VAL A 14 4.73 -7.64 -10.87
C VAL A 14 3.94 -6.39 -10.53
N PHE A 15 3.06 -6.50 -9.55
CA PHE A 15 2.23 -5.42 -9.06
C PHE A 15 2.73 -4.94 -7.70
N PHE A 16 2.50 -3.67 -7.39
CA PHE A 16 2.88 -3.06 -6.12
C PHE A 16 1.63 -2.64 -5.34
N GLY A 17 1.34 -3.36 -4.26
CA GLY A 17 0.21 -3.11 -3.38
C GLY A 17 0.56 -2.16 -2.23
N THR A 18 0.01 -2.46 -1.06
CA THR A 18 0.20 -1.73 0.21
C THR A 18 0.47 -2.72 1.34
N GLY A 19 1.08 -2.26 2.43
CA GLY A 19 1.64 -3.14 3.47
C GLY A 19 0.59 -4.04 4.10
N GLY A 20 0.71 -5.36 3.93
CA GLY A 20 -0.25 -6.37 4.40
C GLY A 20 -1.31 -6.86 3.40
N GLY A 21 -1.44 -6.24 2.23
CA GLY A 21 -2.42 -6.61 1.19
C GLY A 21 -3.90 -6.39 1.61
N PRO A 22 -4.87 -7.21 1.16
CA PRO A 22 -6.29 -6.99 1.50
C PRO A 22 -6.62 -7.03 2.99
N CYS A 23 -5.72 -7.60 3.81
CA CYS A 23 -5.84 -7.64 5.26
C CYS A 23 -5.11 -6.48 5.94
N SER A 24 -4.79 -5.39 5.24
CA SER A 24 -4.20 -4.21 5.87
C SER A 24 -5.26 -3.44 6.66
N PRO A 25 -4.91 -2.88 7.83
CA PRO A 25 -5.73 -1.84 8.44
C PRO A 25 -5.86 -0.63 7.52
N CYS A 26 -7.03 0.02 7.51
CA CYS A 26 -7.30 1.21 6.71
C CYS A 26 -7.18 2.46 7.59
N PRO A 27 -6.05 3.17 7.57
CA PRO A 27 -5.91 4.42 8.31
C PRO A 27 -6.80 5.53 7.72
N PRO A 28 -7.26 6.49 8.55
CA PRO A 28 -7.97 7.66 8.07
C PRO A 28 -7.08 8.50 7.15
N LEU A 29 -7.69 9.40 6.38
CA LEU A 29 -7.04 10.27 5.37
C LEU A 29 -6.43 9.55 4.16
N LEU A 30 -6.43 8.21 4.14
CA LEU A 30 -5.89 7.39 3.03
C LEU A 30 -6.97 6.62 2.27
N SER A 31 -8.24 7.04 2.33
CA SER A 31 -9.36 6.32 1.71
C SER A 31 -9.14 6.04 0.22
N ALA A 32 -8.85 7.07 -0.59
CA ALA A 32 -8.59 6.94 -2.02
C ALA A 32 -7.34 6.09 -2.31
N TYR A 33 -6.27 6.29 -1.53
CA TYR A 33 -5.03 5.51 -1.64
C TYR A 33 -5.28 4.03 -1.39
N MET A 34 -5.87 3.68 -0.24
CA MET A 34 -6.17 2.30 0.15
C MET A 34 -7.11 1.63 -0.86
N SER A 35 -8.14 2.36 -1.32
CA SER A 35 -9.08 1.86 -2.32
C SER A 35 -8.36 1.49 -3.62
N SER A 36 -7.46 2.35 -4.11
CA SER A 36 -6.68 2.08 -5.32
C SER A 36 -5.75 0.87 -5.15
N LYS A 37 -5.12 0.71 -3.98
CA LYS A 37 -4.20 -0.40 -3.71
C LYS A 37 -4.92 -1.73 -3.54
N PHE A 38 -6.09 -1.74 -2.92
CA PHE A 38 -6.94 -2.93 -2.82
C PHE A 38 -7.54 -3.32 -4.18
N ALA A 39 -7.86 -2.35 -5.05
CA ALA A 39 -8.29 -2.63 -6.41
C ALA A 39 -7.20 -3.38 -7.21
N VAL A 40 -5.93 -3.00 -7.05
CA VAL A 40 -4.80 -3.70 -7.69
C VAL A 40 -4.62 -5.12 -7.15
N GLU A 41 -4.84 -5.34 -5.85
CA GLU A 41 -4.84 -6.68 -5.25
C GLU A 41 -5.93 -7.58 -5.84
N ALA A 42 -7.16 -7.06 -5.93
CA ALA A 42 -8.27 -7.77 -6.56
C ALA A 42 -7.96 -8.10 -8.04
N PHE A 43 -7.48 -7.11 -8.79
CA PHE A 43 -7.09 -7.28 -10.19
C PHE A 43 -6.03 -8.37 -10.36
N CYS A 44 -4.95 -8.31 -9.59
CA CYS A 44 -3.86 -9.30 -9.62
C CYS A 44 -4.37 -10.70 -9.28
N SER A 45 -5.28 -10.83 -8.30
CA SER A 45 -5.88 -12.11 -7.91
C SER A 45 -6.76 -12.70 -9.01
N CYS A 46 -7.67 -11.91 -9.58
CA CYS A 46 -8.57 -12.35 -10.65
C CYS A 46 -7.79 -12.76 -11.89
N THR A 47 -6.87 -11.91 -12.37
CA THR A 47 -6.08 -12.22 -13.57
C THR A 47 -5.16 -13.43 -13.37
N ARG A 48 -4.68 -13.68 -12.14
CA ARG A 48 -3.92 -14.90 -11.83
C ARG A 48 -4.77 -16.15 -12.03
N LEU A 49 -6.00 -16.16 -11.53
CA LEU A 49 -6.93 -17.27 -11.74
C LEU A 49 -7.26 -17.45 -13.22
N GLU A 50 -7.45 -16.36 -13.97
CA GLU A 50 -7.64 -16.41 -15.42
C GLU A 50 -6.46 -17.06 -16.14
N MET A 51 -5.21 -16.71 -15.79
CA MET A 51 -4.02 -17.33 -16.38
C MET A 51 -3.96 -18.83 -16.08
N GLN A 52 -4.32 -19.25 -14.87
CA GLN A 52 -4.38 -20.66 -14.49
C GLN A 52 -5.45 -21.42 -15.28
N LEU A 53 -6.67 -20.88 -15.36
CA LEU A 53 -7.80 -21.50 -16.08
C LEU A 53 -7.53 -21.59 -17.58
N THR A 54 -6.91 -20.56 -18.16
CA THR A 54 -6.50 -20.54 -19.58
C THR A 54 -5.20 -21.30 -19.84
N LYS A 55 -4.59 -21.91 -18.81
CA LYS A 55 -3.33 -22.66 -18.86
C LYS A 55 -2.16 -21.85 -19.44
N LYS A 56 -2.23 -20.51 -19.34
CA LYS A 56 -1.15 -19.61 -19.73
C LYS A 56 -0.09 -19.60 -18.64
N ARG A 57 1.17 -19.81 -19.04
CA ARG A 57 2.32 -19.81 -18.12
C ARG A 57 2.81 -18.37 -17.85
N VAL A 58 1.91 -17.52 -17.36
CA VAL A 58 2.20 -16.14 -16.99
C VAL A 58 2.02 -15.97 -15.49
N ASP A 59 3.01 -15.37 -14.85
CA ASP A 59 2.99 -15.17 -13.40
C ASP A 59 2.44 -13.81 -13.04
N LEU A 60 1.66 -13.80 -11.97
CA LEU A 60 1.16 -12.57 -11.37
C LEU A 60 1.56 -12.56 -9.90
N CYS A 61 2.49 -11.68 -9.57
CA CYS A 61 3.05 -11.55 -8.24
C CYS A 61 2.73 -10.17 -7.67
N MET A 62 2.38 -10.14 -6.39
CA MET A 62 2.20 -8.91 -5.63
C MET A 62 3.42 -8.64 -4.75
N VAL A 63 3.93 -7.42 -4.80
CA VAL A 63 4.90 -6.90 -3.83
C VAL A 63 4.17 -5.90 -2.95
N ASN A 64 4.09 -6.20 -1.66
CA ASN A 64 3.40 -5.41 -0.65
C ASN A 64 4.43 -4.74 0.26
N PRO A 65 4.92 -3.55 -0.12
CA PRO A 65 5.80 -2.77 0.73
C PRO A 65 5.02 -2.12 1.88
N GLY A 66 5.67 -2.06 3.04
CA GLY A 66 5.27 -1.22 4.17
C GLY A 66 5.75 0.23 3.97
N PHE A 67 6.13 0.90 5.05
CA PHE A 67 6.84 2.17 4.98
C PHE A 67 8.22 1.97 4.34
N ILE A 68 8.47 2.56 3.17
CA ILE A 68 9.74 2.46 2.46
C ILE A 68 10.44 3.80 2.38
N LYS A 69 11.71 3.84 2.79
CA LYS A 69 12.57 5.04 2.77
C LYS A 69 13.97 4.71 2.23
N PRO A 70 14.70 5.65 1.60
CA PRO A 70 14.19 6.91 1.08
C PRO A 70 13.33 6.68 -0.16
N THR A 71 12.23 7.42 -0.28
CA THR A 71 11.43 7.54 -1.51
C THR A 71 10.89 8.96 -1.62
N ASN A 72 10.50 9.39 -2.83
CA ASN A 72 9.90 10.71 -3.04
C ASN A 72 8.38 10.74 -2.75
N LEU A 73 7.82 9.68 -2.17
CA LEU A 73 6.37 9.56 -1.92
C LEU A 73 5.87 10.64 -0.97
N MET A 74 6.60 10.91 0.11
CA MET A 74 6.20 11.92 1.10
C MET A 74 6.26 13.34 0.52
N ALA A 75 7.37 13.70 -0.13
CA ALA A 75 7.50 15.03 -0.73
C ALA A 75 6.46 15.27 -1.85
N GLY A 76 6.12 14.23 -2.62
CA GLY A 76 5.00 14.27 -3.57
C GLY A 76 3.64 14.43 -2.88
N GLY A 77 3.44 13.70 -1.77
CA GLY A 77 2.24 13.78 -0.93
C GLY A 77 2.02 15.18 -0.36
N LEU A 78 3.05 15.81 0.22
CA LEU A 78 2.98 17.18 0.76
C LEU A 78 2.53 18.19 -0.31
N LYS A 79 3.08 18.10 -1.52
CA LYS A 79 2.65 18.95 -2.65
C LYS A 79 1.20 18.70 -3.07
N MET A 80 0.74 17.46 -3.01
CA MET A 80 -0.65 17.11 -3.29
C MET A 80 -1.60 17.64 -2.21
N MET A 81 -1.19 17.59 -0.94
CA MET A 81 -1.97 18.10 0.19
C MET A 81 -2.12 19.63 0.14
N GLU A 82 -1.07 20.38 -0.18
CA GLU A 82 -1.18 21.84 -0.36
C GLU A 82 -2.15 22.21 -1.48
N ARG A 83 -2.11 21.47 -2.60
CA ARG A 83 -3.08 21.65 -3.70
C ARG A 83 -4.50 21.32 -3.27
N MET A 84 -4.67 20.24 -2.50
CA MET A 84 -5.96 19.83 -1.96
C MET A 84 -6.55 20.94 -1.07
N TRP A 85 -5.75 21.53 -0.17
CA TRP A 85 -6.21 22.62 0.69
C TRP A 85 -6.68 23.83 -0.12
N ALA A 86 -5.88 24.26 -1.11
CA ALA A 86 -6.25 25.38 -1.97
C ALA A 86 -7.55 25.13 -2.76
N GLU A 87 -7.74 23.90 -3.28
CA GLU A 87 -8.98 23.56 -4.00
C GLU A 87 -10.18 23.44 -3.05
N CYS A 88 -10.01 22.91 -1.84
CA CYS A 88 -11.09 22.89 -0.84
C CYS A 88 -11.53 24.30 -0.46
N GLU A 89 -10.59 25.22 -0.24
CA GLU A 89 -10.89 26.63 0.08
C GLU A 89 -11.64 27.30 -1.07
N LYS A 90 -11.21 27.06 -2.31
CA LYS A 90 -11.88 27.57 -3.51
C LYS A 90 -13.30 27.02 -3.70
N ILE A 91 -13.52 25.73 -3.43
CA ILE A 91 -14.84 25.08 -3.59
C ILE A 91 -15.81 25.54 -2.49
N ASN A 92 -15.35 25.62 -1.25
CA ASN A 92 -16.20 25.94 -0.10
C ASN A 92 -16.35 27.45 0.12
N GLY A 93 -15.45 28.27 -0.41
CA GLY A 93 -15.39 29.71 -0.16
C GLY A 93 -14.89 30.06 1.25
N ASP A 94 -14.41 29.08 2.02
CA ASP A 94 -13.88 29.24 3.37
C ASP A 94 -12.77 28.19 3.67
N GLY A 95 -12.05 28.39 4.78
CA GLY A 95 -10.99 27.48 5.24
C GLY A 95 -11.47 26.29 6.08
N ARG A 96 -12.77 25.96 6.08
CA ARG A 96 -13.38 25.01 7.03
C ARG A 96 -12.73 23.63 6.99
N ALA A 97 -12.41 23.13 5.80
CA ALA A 97 -11.77 21.82 5.65
C ALA A 97 -10.45 21.74 6.45
N ARG A 98 -9.63 22.81 6.40
CA ARG A 98 -8.37 22.87 7.15
C ARG A 98 -8.61 23.05 8.65
N GLN A 99 -9.66 23.77 9.05
CA GLN A 99 -10.03 23.92 10.46
C GLN A 99 -10.48 22.58 11.08
N GLU A 100 -11.24 21.77 10.34
CA GLU A 100 -11.78 20.50 10.84
C GLU A 100 -10.77 19.34 10.75
N TYR A 101 -9.93 19.30 9.71
CA TYR A 101 -9.05 18.15 9.42
C TYR A 101 -7.55 18.47 9.53
N GLY A 102 -7.15 19.73 9.69
CA GLY A 102 -5.75 20.15 9.68
C GLY A 102 -4.92 19.44 10.73
N ASP A 103 -5.37 19.44 11.98
CA ASP A 103 -4.66 18.79 13.08
C ASP A 103 -4.51 17.27 12.87
N LEU A 104 -5.55 16.61 12.36
CA LEU A 104 -5.52 15.18 12.06
C LEU A 104 -4.51 14.86 10.96
N LEU A 105 -4.42 15.72 9.94
CA LEU A 105 -3.49 15.56 8.83
C LEU A 105 -2.04 15.86 9.26
N ASP A 106 -1.83 16.89 10.07
CA ASP A 106 -0.51 17.21 10.64
C ASP A 106 0.02 16.08 11.53
N GLN A 107 -0.85 15.45 12.33
CA GLN A 107 -0.50 14.25 13.10
C GLN A 107 -0.08 13.09 12.19
N PHE A 108 -0.81 12.85 11.10
CA PHE A 108 -0.44 11.82 10.12
C PHE A 108 0.92 12.10 9.46
N VAL A 109 1.21 13.35 9.12
CA VAL A 109 2.51 13.76 8.57
C VAL A 109 3.63 13.47 9.56
N ARG A 110 3.48 13.91 10.82
CA ARG A 110 4.46 13.67 11.89
C ARG A 110 4.69 12.18 12.13
N TYR A 111 3.62 11.38 12.17
CA TYR A 111 3.71 9.92 12.29
C TYR A 111 4.56 9.34 11.16
N SER A 112 4.25 9.70 9.91
CA SER A 112 4.95 9.19 8.72
C SER A 112 6.41 9.64 8.63
N GLU A 113 6.74 10.85 9.10
CA GLU A 113 8.11 11.33 9.20
C GLU A 113 8.93 10.53 10.23
N ASN A 114 8.33 10.23 11.39
CA ASN A 114 8.97 9.51 12.50
C ASN A 114 9.12 8.00 12.24
N GLU A 115 8.31 7.42 11.36
CA GLU A 115 8.44 6.01 10.99
C GLU A 115 9.80 5.73 10.34
N LYS A 116 10.58 4.78 10.87
CA LYS A 116 11.92 4.48 10.34
C LYS A 116 11.87 4.00 8.89
N GLY A 117 10.84 3.22 8.57
CA GLY A 117 10.68 2.56 7.28
C GLY A 117 11.77 1.53 6.97
N THR A 118 11.51 0.72 5.96
CA THR A 118 12.45 -0.24 5.38
C THR A 118 13.22 0.41 4.24
N HIS A 119 14.51 0.09 4.11
CA HIS A 119 15.33 0.65 3.04
C HIS A 119 14.81 0.23 1.65
N VAL A 120 14.78 1.14 0.68
CA VAL A 120 14.29 0.88 -0.69
C VAL A 120 15.03 -0.26 -1.41
N SER A 121 16.30 -0.51 -1.06
CA SER A 121 17.06 -1.64 -1.62
C SER A 121 16.40 -2.99 -1.33
N VAL A 122 15.74 -3.15 -0.18
CA VAL A 122 15.05 -4.41 0.17
C VAL A 122 13.89 -4.69 -0.80
N VAL A 123 13.22 -3.64 -1.29
CA VAL A 123 12.21 -3.79 -2.34
C VAL A 123 12.86 -4.22 -3.65
N ALA A 124 13.97 -3.58 -4.04
CA ALA A 124 14.70 -3.92 -5.26
C ALA A 124 15.23 -5.37 -5.24
N GLU A 125 15.86 -5.79 -4.14
CA GLU A 125 16.33 -7.16 -3.90
C GLU A 125 15.17 -8.17 -3.93
N THR A 126 14.02 -7.79 -3.36
CA THR A 126 12.82 -8.63 -3.41
C THR A 126 12.34 -8.82 -4.85
N VAL A 127 12.33 -7.76 -5.65
CA VAL A 127 11.95 -7.82 -7.08
C VAL A 127 12.98 -8.64 -7.87
N GLU A 128 14.28 -8.43 -7.65
CA GLU A 128 15.34 -9.20 -8.30
C GLU A 128 15.20 -10.70 -8.03
N ARG A 129 15.08 -11.08 -6.75
CA ARG A 129 14.86 -12.46 -6.34
C ARG A 129 13.56 -13.01 -6.94
N LEU A 130 12.49 -12.24 -6.88
CA LEU A 130 11.21 -12.60 -7.46
C LEU A 130 11.35 -12.86 -8.95
N MET A 131 12.12 -12.06 -9.69
CA MET A 131 12.32 -12.21 -11.14
C MET A 131 13.20 -13.42 -11.49
N ALA A 132 14.18 -13.75 -10.64
CA ALA A 132 15.02 -14.92 -10.81
C ALA A 132 14.33 -16.24 -10.43
N ASP A 133 13.26 -16.18 -9.62
CA ASP A 133 12.60 -17.36 -9.08
C ASP A 133 11.89 -18.18 -10.19
N PRO A 134 12.21 -19.48 -10.35
CA PRO A 134 11.51 -20.34 -11.31
C PRO A 134 10.07 -20.65 -10.90
N ARG A 135 9.68 -20.41 -9.64
CA ARG A 135 8.32 -20.57 -9.07
C ARG A 135 8.06 -19.50 -7.99
N PRO A 136 7.86 -18.23 -8.41
CA PRO A 136 7.69 -17.13 -7.47
C PRO A 136 6.42 -17.32 -6.65
N LEU A 137 6.44 -16.76 -5.45
CA LEU A 137 5.27 -16.64 -4.61
C LEU A 137 4.25 -15.69 -5.25
N THR A 138 2.99 -15.86 -4.87
CA THR A 138 1.91 -14.96 -5.31
C THR A 138 1.99 -13.60 -4.64
N SER A 139 2.56 -13.51 -3.43
CA SER A 139 2.68 -12.27 -2.65
C SER A 139 3.98 -12.25 -1.84
N TYR A 140 4.65 -11.10 -1.84
CA TYR A 140 5.86 -10.81 -1.09
C TYR A 140 5.64 -9.58 -0.21
N LYS A 141 5.78 -9.72 1.11
CA LYS A 141 5.66 -8.62 2.07
C LYS A 141 7.05 -8.06 2.37
N VAL A 142 7.23 -6.75 2.17
CA VAL A 142 8.52 -6.07 2.34
C VAL A 142 8.41 -5.08 3.50
N GLY A 143 9.29 -5.25 4.49
CA GLY A 143 9.24 -4.53 5.76
C GLY A 143 8.49 -5.29 6.86
N ASP A 144 8.89 -5.06 8.10
CA ASP A 144 8.33 -5.78 9.26
C ASP A 144 6.92 -5.32 9.58
N ASP A 145 6.63 -4.04 9.34
CA ASP A 145 5.29 -3.47 9.38
C ASP A 145 4.35 -4.13 8.35
N SER A 146 4.79 -4.35 7.11
CA SER A 146 4.01 -5.06 6.10
C SER A 146 3.78 -6.53 6.45
N LYS A 147 4.74 -7.18 7.10
CA LYS A 147 4.58 -8.56 7.59
C LYS A 147 3.59 -8.64 8.75
N ALA A 148 3.56 -7.61 9.62
CA ALA A 148 2.67 -7.54 10.77
C ALA A 148 1.23 -7.13 10.41
N ALA A 149 1.05 -6.29 9.40
CA ALA A 149 -0.24 -5.72 9.01
C ALA A 149 -1.39 -6.74 8.81
N PRO A 150 -1.20 -7.92 8.17
CA PRO A 150 -2.27 -8.91 8.02
C PRO A 150 -2.79 -9.43 9.37
N PHE A 151 -1.91 -9.59 10.36
CA PHE A 151 -2.32 -10.05 11.69
C PHE A 151 -3.21 -9.02 12.38
N VAL A 152 -2.88 -7.73 12.25
CA VAL A 152 -3.71 -6.64 12.77
C VAL A 152 -5.03 -6.53 12.01
N GLY A 153 -5.03 -6.70 10.70
CA GLY A 153 -6.26 -6.57 9.91
C GLY A 153 -7.24 -7.73 10.05
N MET A 154 -6.77 -8.90 10.50
CA MET A 154 -7.62 -10.05 10.86
C MET A 154 -8.28 -9.91 12.24
N LEU A 155 -7.91 -8.91 13.04
CA LEU A 155 -8.57 -8.64 14.33
C LEU A 155 -10.00 -8.11 14.11
N PRO A 156 -10.90 -8.29 15.10
CA PRO A 156 -12.23 -7.66 15.07
C PRO A 156 -12.13 -6.16 14.84
N ALA A 157 -13.09 -5.61 14.08
CA ALA A 157 -13.06 -4.22 13.59
C ALA A 157 -12.74 -3.20 14.69
N GLY A 158 -13.44 -3.28 15.83
CA GLY A 158 -13.21 -2.35 16.95
C GLY A 158 -11.79 -2.42 17.53
N VAL A 159 -11.19 -3.62 17.62
CA VAL A 159 -9.81 -3.77 18.11
C VAL A 159 -8.81 -3.21 17.10
N ARG A 160 -9.01 -3.52 15.83
CA ARG A 160 -8.17 -3.03 14.73
C ARG A 160 -8.20 -1.50 14.65
N GLU A 161 -9.38 -0.90 14.71
CA GLU A 161 -9.56 0.55 14.66
C GLU A 161 -8.97 1.23 15.90
N PHE A 162 -9.13 0.62 17.07
CA PHE A 162 -8.49 1.11 18.29
C PHE A 162 -6.96 1.13 18.18
N ILE A 163 -6.35 0.04 17.67
CA ILE A 163 -4.91 -0.05 17.45
C ILE A 163 -4.46 1.05 16.48
N VAL A 164 -5.11 1.20 15.32
CA VAL A 164 -4.77 2.21 14.31
C VAL A 164 -4.89 3.62 14.88
N LYS A 165 -5.98 3.92 15.58
CA LYS A 165 -6.19 5.22 16.22
C LYS A 165 -5.05 5.54 17.18
N LYS A 166 -4.75 4.61 18.09
CA LYS A 166 -3.74 4.82 19.13
C LYS A 166 -2.32 4.85 18.58
N SER A 167 -1.99 4.02 17.58
CA SER A 167 -0.63 3.94 17.03
C SER A 167 -0.26 5.15 16.18
N MET A 168 -1.22 5.68 15.42
CA MET A 168 -0.96 6.78 14.47
C MET A 168 -1.30 8.16 15.02
N PHE A 169 -2.32 8.26 15.88
CA PHE A 169 -2.86 9.54 16.34
C PHE A 169 -2.84 9.68 17.87
N GLY A 170 -2.33 8.69 18.61
CA GLY A 170 -2.29 8.72 20.07
C GLY A 170 -3.68 8.83 20.71
N GLU A 171 -3.78 9.55 21.83
CA GLU A 171 -5.06 9.96 22.44
C GLU A 171 -5.62 11.18 21.72
N THR A 172 -6.17 10.98 20.53
CA THR A 172 -7.02 12.00 19.90
C THR A 172 -8.37 12.03 20.64
N GLY A 173 -8.46 12.92 21.62
CA GLY A 173 -9.64 13.11 22.48
C GLY A 173 -9.44 13.95 23.74
N ALA A 174 -8.75 15.10 23.64
CA ALA A 174 -8.94 16.19 24.60
C ALA A 174 -9.52 17.40 23.84
N VAL A 175 -10.80 17.28 23.49
CA VAL A 175 -11.71 18.42 23.36
C VAL A 175 -12.85 18.15 24.33
#